data_AF-G7YA61-F1
#
_entry.id   AF-G7YA61-F1
#
_cell.length_a   1.000
_cell.length_b   1.000
_cell.length_c   1.000
_cell.angle_alpha   90.00
_cell.angle_beta   90.00
_cell.angle_gamma   90.00
#
_symmetry.space_group_name_H-M   'P 1'
#
loop_
_entity.id
_entity.type
_entity.pdbx_description
1 polymer ?
#
loop_
_entity_poly.entity_id
_entity_poly.type
_entity_poly.pdbx_seq_one_letter_code
_entity_poly.pdbx_strand_id
1 'polypeptide(L)'
;MEMILNRLVPETLSYAHSCEGTDDMPGHAKHALLGGPNITIPISDGKLALGTWQGIWLCEHRNSASSRSVVATVQGCPYENK
;
A
#
# COMPACT_ATOMS: atom_id res chain seq x y z
N MET A 1 6.43 11.04 0.67
CA MET A 1 6.50 9.74 1.36
C MET A 1 7.84 9.06 1.18
N GLU A 2 8.30 8.86 -0.07
CA GLU A 2 9.54 8.13 -0.39
C GLU A 2 10.78 8.61 0.38
N MET A 3 11.04 9.92 0.44
CA MET A 3 12.16 10.47 1.22
C MET A 3 12.12 10.05 2.71
N ILE A 4 10.94 10.00 3.32
CA ILE A 4 10.77 9.62 4.72
C ILE A 4 11.05 8.12 4.87
N LEU A 5 10.47 7.29 3.99
CA LEU A 5 10.68 5.85 4.00
C LEU A 5 12.15 5.47 3.78
N ASN A 6 12.87 6.14 2.89
CA ASN A 6 14.31 5.90 2.67
C ASN A 6 15.18 6.30 3.86
N ARG A 7 14.72 7.22 4.71
CA ARG A 7 15.40 7.53 5.97
C ARG A 7 15.10 6.50 7.05
N LEU A 8 13.87 5.98 7.11
CA LEU A 8 13.45 4.99 8.11
C LEU A 8 13.96 3.58 7.78
N VAL A 9 14.00 3.24 6.51
CA VAL A 9 14.38 1.93 5.98
C VAL A 9 15.36 2.14 4.80
N PRO A 10 16.62 2.50 5.09
CA PRO A 10 17.61 2.73 4.05
C PRO A 10 17.99 1.42 3.35
N GLU A 11 18.15 1.45 2.03
CA GLU A 11 18.62 0.29 1.25
C GLU A 11 20.10 -0.05 1.49
N THR A 12 20.87 0.88 2.05
CA THR A 12 22.31 0.72 2.28
C THR A 12 22.65 -0.10 3.53
N LEU A 13 21.66 -0.49 4.32
CA LEU A 13 21.88 -1.34 5.49
C LEU A 13 22.14 -2.80 5.07
N SER A 14 22.92 -3.51 5.89
CA SER A 14 23.29 -4.91 5.65
C SER A 14 22.17 -5.87 6.06
N TYR A 15 21.04 -5.86 5.36
CA TYR A 15 19.96 -6.80 5.62
C TYR A 15 20.34 -8.23 5.23
N ALA A 16 19.96 -9.18 6.07
CA ALA A 16 20.16 -10.60 5.79
C ALA A 16 19.37 -11.09 4.57
N HIS A 17 18.21 -10.48 4.31
CA HIS A 17 17.37 -10.78 3.15
C HIS A 17 17.63 -9.75 2.04
N SER A 18 18.36 -10.18 1.01
CA SER A 18 18.78 -9.33 -0.12
C SER A 18 18.93 -10.12 -1.41
N CYS A 19 18.36 -11.32 -1.46
CA CYS A 19 18.53 -12.24 -2.59
C CYS A 19 17.90 -11.71 -3.88
N GLU A 20 16.94 -10.79 -3.78
CA GLU A 20 16.28 -10.18 -4.94
C GLU A 20 16.77 -8.76 -5.25
N GLY A 21 17.81 -8.26 -4.58
CA GLY A 21 18.35 -6.92 -4.79
C GLY A 21 18.47 -6.10 -3.50
N THR A 22 19.02 -4.89 -3.61
CA THR A 22 19.23 -3.99 -2.45
C THR A 22 17.94 -3.47 -1.85
N ASP A 23 16.86 -3.46 -2.64
CA ASP A 23 15.53 -2.98 -2.28
C ASP A 23 14.60 -4.10 -1.78
N ASP A 24 15.11 -5.34 -1.65
CA ASP A 24 14.36 -6.53 -1.26
C ASP A 24 13.77 -6.42 0.15
N MET A 25 14.61 -6.57 1.19
CA MET A 25 14.16 -6.36 2.56
C MET A 25 13.64 -4.94 2.84
N PRO A 26 14.24 -3.85 2.30
CA PRO A 26 13.65 -2.53 2.43
C PRO A 26 12.21 -2.46 1.92
N GLY A 27 11.90 -3.08 0.78
CA GLY A 27 10.57 -3.15 0.23
C GLY A 27 9.58 -3.82 1.19
N HIS A 28 9.98 -4.96 1.76
CA HIS A 28 9.19 -5.67 2.78
C HIS A 28 8.95 -4.82 4.04
N ALA A 29 9.99 -4.16 4.55
CA ALA A 29 9.89 -3.32 5.75
C ALA A 29 9.03 -2.07 5.51
N LYS A 30 9.22 -1.36 4.39
CA LYS A 30 8.37 -0.22 4.00
C LYS A 30 6.90 -0.63 3.90
N HIS A 31 6.62 -1.79 3.31
CA HIS A 31 5.28 -2.34 3.19
C HIS A 31 4.62 -2.60 4.55
N ALA A 32 5.35 -3.25 5.47
CA ALA A 32 4.86 -3.50 6.82
C ALA A 32 4.59 -2.20 7.59
N LEU A 33 5.46 -1.20 7.46
CA LEU A 33 5.30 0.11 8.12
C LEU A 33 4.07 0.89 7.62
N LEU A 34 3.70 0.74 6.35
CA LEU A 34 2.53 1.42 5.77
C LEU A 34 1.19 0.72 6.09
N GLY A 35 1.21 -0.37 6.88
CA GLY A 35 -0.01 -1.07 7.28
C GLY A 35 -0.34 -2.30 6.42
N GLY A 36 0.57 -2.73 5.54
CA GLY A 36 0.46 -4.01 4.83
C GLY A 36 -0.31 -3.96 3.50
N PRO A 37 -0.84 -5.11 3.04
CA PRO A 37 -1.29 -5.32 1.66
C PRO A 37 -2.71 -4.86 1.35
N ASN A 38 -3.46 -4.43 2.37
CA ASN A 38 -4.85 -4.06 2.19
C ASN A 38 -5.24 -2.86 3.03
N ILE A 39 -6.35 -2.25 2.63
CA ILE A 39 -7.06 -1.25 3.39
C ILE A 39 -8.55 -1.60 3.33
N THR A 40 -9.28 -1.23 4.37
CA THR A 40 -10.75 -1.34 4.38
C THR A 40 -11.32 0.06 4.36
N ILE A 41 -12.20 0.34 3.41
CA ILE A 41 -12.80 1.65 3.22
C ILE A 41 -14.32 1.52 3.41
N PRO A 42 -14.93 2.28 4.34
CA PRO A 42 -16.37 2.28 4.50
C PRO A 42 -17.05 2.81 3.23
N ILE A 43 -18.26 2.31 2.97
CA ILE A 43 -19.13 2.79 1.90
C ILE A 43 -20.36 3.40 2.55
N SER A 44 -20.65 4.68 2.24
CA SER A 44 -21.83 5.40 2.70
C SER A 44 -22.49 6.07 1.50
N ASP A 45 -23.83 6.02 1.43
CA ASP A 45 -24.62 6.68 0.39
C ASP A 45 -24.15 6.35 -1.04
N GLY A 46 -23.81 5.07 -1.26
CA GLY A 46 -23.32 4.55 -2.52
C GLY A 46 -21.91 5.00 -2.93
N LYS A 47 -21.15 5.62 -2.02
CA LYS A 47 -19.80 6.16 -2.29
C LYS A 47 -18.78 5.68 -1.26
N LEU A 48 -17.51 5.58 -1.68
CA LEU A 48 -16.41 5.39 -0.74
C LEU A 48 -16.36 6.59 0.22
N ALA A 49 -16.41 6.34 1.53
CA ALA A 49 -16.42 7.35 2.56
C ALA A 49 -15.01 7.90 2.83
N LEU A 50 -14.42 8.55 1.81
CA LEU A 50 -13.12 9.21 1.90
C LEU A 50 -13.29 10.67 2.31
N GLY A 51 -12.40 11.16 3.16
CA GLY A 51 -12.26 12.59 3.43
C GLY A 51 -11.68 13.35 2.23
N THR A 52 -11.84 14.68 2.22
CA THR A 52 -11.39 15.56 1.12
C THR A 52 -9.95 15.33 0.66
N TRP A 53 -9.07 14.92 1.57
CA TRP A 53 -7.64 14.71 1.32
C TRP A 53 -7.19 13.26 1.48
N GLN A 54 -8.12 12.30 1.51
CA GLN A 54 -7.80 10.87 1.55
C GLN A 54 -7.78 10.30 0.13
N GLY A 55 -6.63 9.73 -0.24
CA GLY A 55 -6.44 9.01 -1.50
C GLY A 55 -6.07 7.55 -1.25
N ILE A 56 -6.38 6.71 -2.23
CA ILE A 56 -5.99 5.29 -2.25
C ILE A 56 -4.78 5.17 -3.17
N TRP A 57 -3.69 4.56 -2.68
CA TRP A 57 -2.43 4.47 -3.39
C TRP A 57 -1.93 3.03 -3.43
N LEU A 58 -1.45 2.60 -4.61
CA LEU A 58 -0.58 1.45 -4.72
C LEU A 58 0.86 1.93 -4.46
N CYS A 59 1.45 1.53 -3.35
CA CYS A 59 2.84 1.84 -3.01
C CYS A 59 3.76 0.71 -3.47
N GLU A 60 4.35 0.85 -4.66
CA GLU A 60 5.42 -0.04 -5.12
C GLU A 60 6.74 0.36 -4.47
N HIS A 61 7.41 -0.60 -3.82
CA HIS A 61 8.67 -0.35 -3.11
C HIS A 61 9.88 -1.00 -3.78
N ARG A 62 9.68 -1.78 -4.85
CA ARG A 62 10.76 -2.30 -5.66
C ARG A 62 11.08 -1.32 -6.80
N ASN A 63 12.37 -1.05 -6.99
CA ASN A 63 12.92 -0.20 -8.05
C ASN A 63 12.76 -0.82 -9.44
N SER A 64 12.63 -2.15 -9.52
CA SER A 64 12.41 -2.89 -10.77
C SER A 64 11.35 -3.96 -10.58
N ALA A 65 10.10 -3.50 -10.40
CA ALA A 65 8.94 -4.35 -10.21
C ALA A 65 8.37 -4.87 -11.54
N SER A 66 7.84 -6.10 -11.50
CA SER A 66 6.86 -6.57 -12.47
C SER A 66 5.46 -5.99 -12.19
N SER A 67 4.49 -6.26 -13.07
CA SER A 67 3.10 -5.81 -12.89
C SER A 67 2.48 -6.26 -11.55
N ARG A 68 1.62 -5.43 -10.97
CA ARG A 68 0.82 -5.76 -9.78
C ARG A 68 -0.64 -5.96 -10.13
N SER A 69 -1.30 -6.84 -9.38
CA SER A 69 -2.75 -7.02 -9.42
C SER A 69 -3.33 -6.59 -8.08
N VAL A 70 -4.46 -5.87 -8.12
CA VAL A 70 -5.18 -5.41 -6.93
C VAL A 70 -6.59 -5.97 -7.01
N VAL A 71 -7.03 -6.60 -5.94
CA VAL A 71 -8.39 -7.12 -5.81
C VAL A 71 -9.21 -6.15 -4.96
N ALA A 72 -10.36 -5.73 -5.47
CA ALA A 72 -11.35 -4.98 -4.71
C ALA A 72 -12.51 -5.92 -4.35
N THR A 73 -12.81 -6.04 -3.06
CA THR A 73 -14.01 -6.74 -2.59
C THR A 73 -14.99 -5.71 -2.06
N VAL A 74 -16.21 -5.72 -2.60
CA VAL A 74 -17.31 -4.87 -2.14
C VAL A 74 -18.37 -5.76 -1.53
N GLN A 75 -18.72 -5.49 -0.28
CA GLN A 75 -19.72 -6.22 0.49
C GLN A 75 -20.67 -5.24 1.17
N GLY A 76 -21.96 -5.54 1.16
CA GLY A 76 -23.00 -4.67 1.71
C GLY A 76 -24.40 -5.07 1.23
N CYS A 77 -25.37 -4.22 1.52
CA CYS A 77 -26.74 -4.33 1.01
C CYS A 77 -26.96 -3.43 -0.22
N PRO A 78 -27.99 -3.70 -1.05
CA PRO A 78 -28.39 -2.78 -2.11
C PRO A 78 -28.60 -1.36 -1.58
N TYR A 79 -28.08 -0.37 -2.29
CA TYR A 79 -28.34 1.03 -1.99
C TYR A 79 -29.62 1.46 -2.71
N GLU A 80 -30.70 1.68 -1.95
CA GLU A 80 -31.95 2.23 -2.46
C GLU A 80 -31.93 3.75 -2.36
N ASN A 81 -31.90 4.44 -3.50
CA ASN A 81 -32.07 5.90 -3.56
C ASN A 81 -33.51 6.23 -3.16
N LYS A 82 -33.73 6.60 -1.89
CA LYS A 82 -34.96 7.29 -1.47
C LYS A 82 -34.74 8.79 -1.48
#